data_AF-A0A1G1HRP2-F1
#
_entry.id   AF-A0A1G1HRP2-F1
#
_cell.length_a   1.000
_cell.length_b   1.000
_cell.length_c   1.000
_cell.angle_alpha   90.00
_cell.angle_beta   90.00
_cell.angle_gamma   90.00
#
_symmetry.space_group_name_H-M   'P 1'
#
loop_
_entity.id
_entity.type
_entity.pdbx_description
1 polymer ?
#
loop_
_entity_poly.entity_id
_entity_poly.type
_entity_poly.pdbx_seq_one_letter_code
_entity_poly.pdbx_strand_id
1 'polypeptide(L)'
;MDEIIEARKAKKGQIESGKLFVKDVFSNLWFRIPEYQRSYVWGEDQISELIDDITFAASNHPENEYFLGSMVLQKKYLETHHKGNTIRYEEHDLLDGQQRLTTLLLMLAVIRDITKDNDLLGMDRQGE
;
A
#
# COMPACT_ATOMS: atom_id res chain seq x y z
N MET A 1 -2.63 -25.76 -19.68
CA MET A 1 -3.03 -25.21 -18.37
C MET A 1 -1.82 -25.00 -17.46
N ASP A 2 -0.77 -25.82 -17.60
CA ASP A 2 0.49 -25.70 -16.84
C ASP A 2 1.48 -24.62 -17.33
N GLU A 3 1.43 -24.20 -18.60
CA GLU A 3 2.37 -23.18 -19.13
C GLU A 3 2.12 -21.75 -18.62
N ILE A 4 0.89 -21.42 -18.23
CA ILE A 4 0.53 -20.07 -17.78
C ILE A 4 0.97 -19.83 -16.33
N ILE A 5 1.09 -20.88 -15.52
CA ILE A 5 1.50 -20.79 -14.11
C ILE A 5 3.03 -20.61 -13.98
N GLU A 6 3.83 -21.14 -14.91
CA GLU A 6 5.29 -20.94 -14.89
C GLU A 6 5.73 -19.53 -15.35
N ALA A 7 4.89 -18.82 -16.09
CA ALA A 7 5.23 -17.50 -16.65
C ALA A 7 5.30 -16.36 -15.61
N ARG A 8 5.00 -16.61 -14.32
CA ARG A 8 4.97 -15.57 -13.26
C ARG A 8 5.77 -15.91 -12.00
N LYS A 9 6.66 -16.91 -12.03
CA LYS A 9 7.71 -16.98 -11.01
C LYS A 9 8.67 -15.81 -11.22
N ALA A 10 8.60 -14.82 -10.34
CA ALA A 10 9.63 -13.79 -10.25
C ALA A 10 11.00 -14.51 -10.16
N LYS A 11 11.88 -14.26 -11.12
CA LYS A 11 13.20 -14.90 -11.15
C LYS A 11 13.95 -14.47 -9.89
N LYS A 12 14.32 -15.44 -9.05
CA LYS A 12 15.01 -15.19 -7.78
C LYS A 12 16.25 -14.31 -8.02
N GLY A 13 16.27 -13.11 -7.44
CA GLY A 13 17.40 -12.17 -7.54
C GLY A 13 17.26 -11.05 -8.59
N GLN A 14 16.11 -10.91 -9.27
CA GLN A 14 15.84 -9.73 -10.08
C GLN A 14 15.27 -8.59 -9.23
N ILE A 15 15.75 -7.37 -9.51
CA ILE A 15 15.18 -6.13 -8.98
C ILE A 15 14.30 -5.55 -10.09
N GLU A 16 13.02 -5.43 -9.79
CA GLU A 16 12.06 -4.72 -10.65
C GLU A 16 11.82 -3.33 -10.07
N SER A 17 11.75 -2.33 -10.93
CA SER A 17 11.40 -0.95 -10.56
C SER A 17 10.19 -0.51 -11.35
N GLY A 18 9.26 0.16 -10.69
CA GLY A 18 8.08 0.72 -11.33
C GLY A 18 7.51 1.85 -10.50
N LYS A 19 6.53 2.52 -11.06
CA LYS A 19 5.74 3.55 -10.39
C LYS A 19 4.43 2.95 -9.90
N LEU A 20 4.03 3.31 -8.69
CA LEU A 20 2.75 2.95 -8.10
C LEU A 20 2.06 4.22 -7.61
N PHE A 21 0.76 4.34 -7.87
CA PHE A 21 -0.04 5.39 -7.26
C PHE A 21 -0.54 4.95 -5.88
N VAL A 22 -0.74 5.91 -4.97
CA VAL A 22 -1.21 5.65 -3.61
C VAL A 22 -2.52 4.84 -3.59
N LYS A 23 -3.43 5.11 -4.53
CA LYS A 23 -4.69 4.35 -4.67
C LYS A 23 -4.45 2.86 -4.93
N ASP A 24 -3.41 2.51 -5.69
CA ASP A 24 -3.11 1.12 -6.08
C ASP A 24 -2.37 0.39 -4.95
N VAL A 25 -1.58 1.14 -4.17
CA VAL A 25 -0.87 0.64 -2.98
C VAL A 25 -1.86 0.06 -1.95
N PHE A 26 -2.94 0.78 -1.64
CA PHE A 26 -3.89 0.35 -0.61
C PHE A 26 -5.03 -0.55 -1.12
N SER A 27 -5.22 -0.67 -2.43
CA SER A 27 -6.30 -1.50 -3.01
C SER A 27 -5.84 -2.86 -3.52
N ASN A 28 -4.60 -2.98 -4.00
CA ASN A 28 -4.17 -4.15 -4.76
C ASN A 28 -3.02 -4.93 -4.12
N LEU A 29 -2.39 -4.41 -3.06
CA LEU A 29 -1.19 -5.00 -2.47
C LEU A 29 -1.45 -5.47 -1.04
N TRP A 30 -0.92 -6.66 -0.72
CA TRP A 30 -0.86 -7.19 0.63
C TRP A 30 0.54 -6.99 1.20
N PHE A 31 0.65 -6.21 2.28
CA PHE A 31 1.94 -5.93 2.92
C PHE A 31 2.15 -6.75 4.19
N ARG A 32 3.40 -7.19 4.39
CA ARG A 32 3.90 -7.70 5.67
C ARG A 32 5.03 -6.81 6.16
N ILE A 33 4.96 -6.38 7.40
CA ILE A 33 6.09 -5.72 8.08
C ILE A 33 6.97 -6.81 8.70
N PRO A 34 8.22 -7.00 8.25
CA PRO A 34 9.12 -7.98 8.85
C PRO A 34 9.51 -7.61 10.28
N GLU A 35 9.77 -8.61 11.13
CA GLU A 35 10.11 -8.41 12.55
C GLU A 35 11.39 -7.58 12.79
N TYR A 36 12.32 -7.58 11.83
CA TYR A 36 13.55 -6.79 11.91
C TYR A 36 13.36 -5.31 11.54
N GLN A 37 12.16 -4.89 11.15
CA GLN A 37 11.88 -3.48 10.92
C GLN A 37 11.71 -2.72 12.23
N ARG A 38 12.11 -1.44 12.22
CA ARG A 38 11.90 -0.56 13.35
C ARG A 38 10.41 -0.28 13.58
N SER A 39 10.05 -0.07 14.85
CA SER A 39 8.72 0.42 15.22
C SER A 39 8.41 1.77 14.57
N TYR A 40 7.13 2.12 14.54
CA TYR A 40 6.72 3.45 14.09
C TYR A 40 7.25 4.53 15.04
N VAL A 41 7.99 5.51 14.50
CA VAL A 41 8.66 6.56 15.29
C VAL A 41 8.52 7.96 14.70
N TRP A 42 7.79 8.12 13.61
CA TRP A 42 7.49 9.46 13.10
C TRP A 42 6.59 10.20 14.09
N GLY A 43 7.07 11.36 14.52
CA GLY A 43 6.34 12.31 15.35
C GLY A 43 5.77 13.45 14.51
N GLU A 44 5.35 14.51 15.20
CA GLU A 44 4.65 15.65 14.61
C GLU A 44 5.43 16.31 13.47
N ASP A 45 6.74 16.55 13.64
CA ASP A 45 7.57 17.22 12.63
C ASP A 45 7.55 16.48 11.28
N GLN A 46 7.78 15.15 11.28
CA GLN A 46 7.81 14.37 10.04
C GLN A 46 6.43 14.23 9.40
N ILE A 47 5.38 14.17 10.23
CA ILE A 47 4.00 14.08 9.75
C ILE A 47 3.59 15.40 9.10
N SER A 48 3.89 16.53 9.75
CA SER A 48 3.61 17.87 9.24
C SER A 48 4.34 18.12 7.92
N GLU A 49 5.62 17.77 7.83
CA GLU A 49 6.40 17.88 6.59
C GLU A 49 5.76 17.09 5.44
N LEU A 50 5.34 15.85 5.68
CA LEU A 50 4.64 15.05 4.66
C LEU A 50 3.33 15.70 4.21
N ILE A 51 2.54 16.22 5.15
CA ILE A 51 1.25 16.85 4.86
C ILE A 51 1.45 18.15 4.08
N ASP A 52 2.42 18.97 4.48
CA ASP A 52 2.75 20.24 3.84
C ASP A 52 3.19 20.01 2.40
N ASP A 53 4.07 19.03 2.17
CA ASP A 53 4.52 18.62 0.84
C ASP A 53 3.36 18.21 -0.08
N ILE A 54 2.46 17.34 0.42
CA ILE A 54 1.30 16.86 -0.33
C ILE A 54 0.36 18.03 -0.66
N THR A 55 0.10 18.88 0.34
CA THR A 55 -0.82 20.02 0.21
C THR A 55 -0.26 21.07 -0.74
N PHE A 56 1.03 21.34 -0.65
CA PHE A 56 1.73 22.26 -1.54
C PHE A 56 1.68 21.76 -2.99
N ALA A 57 2.00 20.49 -3.23
CA ALA A 57 1.95 19.91 -4.56
C ALA A 57 0.53 19.94 -5.15
N ALA A 58 -0.48 19.55 -4.35
CA ALA A 58 -1.88 19.55 -4.77
C ALA A 58 -2.40 20.96 -5.09
N SER A 59 -1.94 21.99 -4.37
CA SER A 59 -2.43 23.36 -4.52
C SER A 59 -1.73 24.13 -5.64
N ASN A 60 -0.42 23.92 -5.83
CA ASN A 60 0.39 24.71 -6.76
C ASN A 60 0.59 24.02 -8.12
N HIS A 61 0.47 22.69 -8.16
CA HIS A 61 0.74 21.87 -9.35
C HIS A 61 -0.30 20.74 -9.51
N PRO A 62 -1.62 21.05 -9.57
CA PRO A 62 -2.68 20.04 -9.53
C PRO A 62 -2.68 19.08 -10.74
N GLU A 63 -2.13 19.51 -11.87
CA GLU A 63 -1.95 18.67 -13.07
C GLU A 63 -0.70 17.77 -13.01
N ASN A 64 0.19 17.97 -12.06
CA ASN A 64 1.44 17.23 -11.97
C ASN A 64 1.36 16.08 -10.95
N GLU A 65 2.16 15.05 -11.21
CA GLU A 65 2.32 13.94 -10.28
C GLU A 65 3.38 14.30 -9.23
N TYR A 66 3.02 14.16 -7.95
CA TYR A 66 3.98 14.32 -6.85
C TYR A 66 4.67 13.01 -6.52
N PHE A 67 6.00 13.04 -6.41
CA PHE A 67 6.78 11.87 -6.02
C PHE A 67 6.92 11.79 -4.49
N LEU A 68 6.15 10.88 -3.87
CA LEU A 68 6.15 10.65 -2.42
C LEU A 68 7.38 9.90 -1.90
N GLY A 69 8.30 9.49 -2.78
CA GLY A 69 9.49 8.71 -2.42
C GLY A 69 9.41 7.23 -2.81
N SER A 70 10.55 6.55 -2.72
CA SER A 70 10.70 5.14 -3.09
C SER A 70 10.27 4.18 -1.98
N MET A 71 9.79 2.99 -2.36
CA MET A 71 9.56 1.87 -1.45
C MET A 71 10.33 0.66 -1.95
N VAL A 72 10.83 -0.16 -1.03
CA VAL A 72 11.48 -1.42 -1.37
C VAL A 72 10.61 -2.55 -0.85
N LEU A 73 10.19 -3.42 -1.76
CA LEU A 73 9.31 -4.55 -1.47
C LEU A 73 10.01 -5.84 -1.87
N GLN A 74 9.89 -6.87 -1.03
CA GLN A 74 10.20 -8.23 -1.41
C GLN A 74 8.89 -8.98 -1.68
N LYS A 75 8.65 -9.26 -2.96
CA LYS A 75 7.50 -10.04 -3.43
C LYS A 75 7.67 -11.52 -3.11
N LYS A 76 6.64 -12.12 -2.51
CA LYS A 76 6.55 -13.53 -2.15
C LYS A 76 5.24 -14.10 -2.65
N TYR A 77 5.29 -15.33 -3.17
CA TYR A 77 4.10 -16.10 -3.48
C TYR A 77 3.92 -17.14 -2.38
N LEU A 78 2.83 -17.04 -1.64
CA LEU A 78 2.51 -17.91 -0.52
C LEU A 78 1.31 -18.78 -0.88
N GLU A 79 1.25 -19.95 -0.26
CA GLU A 79 0.15 -20.91 -0.38
C GLU A 79 -0.31 -21.28 1.03
N THR A 80 -1.62 -21.27 1.27
CA THR A 80 -2.24 -21.70 2.52
C THR A 80 -3.44 -22.58 2.26
N HIS A 81 -3.73 -23.51 3.17
CA HIS A 81 -4.88 -24.41 3.07
C HIS A 81 -5.93 -24.03 4.11
N HIS A 82 -7.12 -23.66 3.66
CA HIS A 82 -8.24 -23.32 4.53
C HIS A 82 -9.50 -24.05 4.09
N LYS A 83 -10.10 -24.83 5.00
CA LYS A 83 -11.33 -25.62 4.77
C LYS A 83 -11.28 -26.50 3.51
N GLY A 84 -10.13 -27.15 3.27
CA GLY A 84 -9.94 -28.03 2.11
C GLY A 84 -9.65 -27.31 0.80
N ASN A 85 -9.58 -25.97 0.79
CA ASN A 85 -9.20 -25.18 -0.38
C ASN A 85 -7.76 -24.69 -0.27
N THR A 86 -7.03 -24.75 -1.38
CA THR A 86 -5.71 -24.14 -1.52
C THR A 86 -5.85 -22.70 -2.00
N ILE A 87 -5.39 -21.75 -1.19
CA ILE A 87 -5.38 -20.32 -1.50
C ILE A 87 -3.94 -19.91 -1.78
N ARG A 88 -3.71 -19.35 -2.97
CA ARG A 88 -2.43 -18.75 -3.35
C ARG A 88 -2.58 -17.25 -3.38
N TYR A 89 -1.65 -16.55 -2.75
CA TYR A 89 -1.67 -15.10 -2.70
C TYR A 89 -0.26 -14.52 -2.80
N GLU A 90 -0.21 -13.28 -3.26
CA GLU A 90 1.01 -12.48 -3.33
C GLU A 90 1.10 -11.64 -2.05
N GLU A 91 2.25 -11.71 -1.38
CA GLU A 91 2.57 -10.92 -0.20
C GLU A 91 3.85 -10.13 -0.46
N HIS A 92 3.91 -8.90 0.05
CA HIS A 92 5.04 -8.01 -0.07
C HIS A 92 5.63 -7.69 1.30
N ASP A 93 6.83 -8.20 1.58
CA ASP A 93 7.62 -7.75 2.72
C ASP A 93 8.05 -6.29 2.47
N LEU A 94 7.66 -5.38 3.37
CA LEU A 94 8.03 -3.97 3.28
C LEU A 94 9.43 -3.76 3.88
N LEU A 95 10.42 -3.55 3.02
CA LEU A 95 11.82 -3.43 3.41
C LEU A 95 12.25 -1.99 3.64
N ASP A 96 11.61 -1.04 2.96
CA ASP A 96 11.82 0.40 3.13
C ASP A 96 10.55 1.19 2.82
N GLY A 97 10.43 2.41 3.36
CA GLY A 97 9.26 3.28 3.21
C GLY A 97 8.13 3.02 4.23
N GLN A 98 8.37 2.16 5.23
CA GLN A 98 7.37 1.79 6.24
C GLN A 98 6.73 2.97 6.94
N GLN A 99 7.53 3.91 7.46
CA GLN A 99 6.99 5.03 8.24
C GLN A 99 6.01 5.85 7.41
N ARG A 100 6.41 6.23 6.20
CA ARG A 100 5.58 6.98 5.27
C ARG A 100 4.30 6.21 4.89
N LEU A 101 4.41 4.92 4.58
CA LEU A 101 3.25 4.11 4.23
C LEU A 101 2.26 4.00 5.40
N THR A 102 2.76 3.79 6.62
CA THR A 102 1.94 3.77 7.84
C THR A 102 1.28 5.13 8.08
N THR A 103 1.98 6.25 7.92
CA THR A 103 1.40 7.59 8.05
C THR A 103 0.29 7.83 7.02
N LEU A 104 0.51 7.45 5.75
CA LEU A 104 -0.51 7.52 4.71
C LEU A 104 -1.76 6.69 5.07
N LEU A 105 -1.57 5.48 5.61
CA LEU A 105 -2.68 4.64 6.07
C LEU A 105 -3.46 5.29 7.22
N LEU A 106 -2.77 5.87 8.20
CA LEU A 106 -3.39 6.58 9.32
C LEU A 106 -4.17 7.80 8.84
N MET A 107 -3.61 8.58 7.91
CA MET A 107 -4.31 9.72 7.31
C MET A 107 -5.57 9.26 6.58
N LEU A 108 -5.52 8.18 5.81
CA LEU A 108 -6.71 7.59 5.17
C LEU A 108 -7.76 7.15 6.19
N ALA A 109 -7.34 6.57 7.32
CA ALA A 109 -8.26 6.19 8.40
C ALA A 109 -8.92 7.43 9.04
N VAL A 110 -8.16 8.50 9.29
CA VAL A 110 -8.71 9.77 9.78
C VAL A 110 -9.69 10.36 8.78
N ILE A 111 -9.33 10.42 7.50
CA ILE A 111 -10.22 10.91 6.42
C ILE A 111 -11.51 10.10 6.38
N ARG A 112 -11.42 8.77 6.46
CA ARG A 112 -12.59 7.89 6.55
C ARG A 112 -13.47 8.26 7.74
N ASP A 113 -12.88 8.46 8.91
CA ASP A 113 -13.64 8.69 10.16
C ASP A 113 -14.28 10.08 10.23
N ILE A 114 -13.71 11.10 9.56
CA ILE A 114 -14.29 12.45 9.49
C ILE A 114 -15.23 12.64 8.29
N THR A 115 -15.17 11.76 7.29
CA THR A 115 -16.05 11.80 6.12
C THR A 115 -17.50 11.55 6.54
N LYS A 116 -18.41 12.45 6.11
CA LYS A 116 -19.86 12.33 6.33
C LYS A 116 -20.62 11.79 5.11
N ASP A 117 -19.88 11.45 4.07
CA ASP A 117 -20.40 10.94 2.82
C ASP A 117 -20.71 9.45 2.97
N ASN A 118 -22.01 9.11 2.94
CA ASN A 118 -22.48 7.74 3.15
C ASN A 118 -22.06 6.79 2.02
N ASP A 119 -21.85 7.30 0.81
CA ASP A 119 -21.42 6.52 -0.35
C ASP A 119 -19.97 6.07 -0.16
N LEU A 120 -19.12 6.98 0.33
CA LEU A 120 -17.72 6.70 0.64
C LEU A 120 -17.55 5.80 1.87
N LEU A 121 -18.48 5.84 2.82
CA LEU A 121 -18.51 4.95 3.98
C LEU A 121 -18.99 3.53 3.65
N GLY A 122 -19.47 3.28 2.43
CA GLY A 122 -20.00 1.99 2.01
C GLY A 122 -21.29 1.59 2.74
N MET A 123 -21.99 2.56 3.33
CA MET A 123 -23.21 2.34 4.11
C MET A 123 -24.43 2.04 3.22
N ASP A 124 -24.35 2.32 1.92
CA ASP A 124 -25.41 2.06 0.95
C ASP A 124 -25.42 0.62 0.38
N ARG A 125 -24.45 -0.24 0.74
CA ARG A 125 -24.37 -1.63 0.25
C ARG A 125 -25.19 -2.66 1.03
N GLN A 126 -26.16 -2.23 1.85
CA GLN A 126 -27.05 -3.14 2.58
C GLN A 126 -28.34 -3.51 1.82
N GLY A 127 -28.38 -3.29 0.50
CA GLY A 127 -29.62 -3.41 -0.30
C GLY A 127 -29.58 -4.27 -1.57
N GLU A 128 -28.52 -5.06 -1.83
CA GLU A 128 -28.46 -5.98 -2.99
C GLU A 128 -28.17 -7.43 -2.60
#